data_AF-A0A3D8M4C8-F1
#
_entry.id   AF-A0A3D8M4C8-F1
#
_cell.length_a   1.000
_cell.length_b   1.000
_cell.length_c   1.000
_cell.angle_alpha   90.00
_cell.angle_beta   90.00
_cell.angle_gamma   90.00
#
_symmetry.space_group_name_H-M   'P 1'
#
loop_
_entity.id
_entity.type
_entity.pdbx_description
1 polymer ?
#
loop_
_entity_poly.entity_id
_entity_poly.type
_entity_poly.pdbx_seq_one_letter_code
_entity_poly.pdbx_strand_id
1 'polypeptide(L)'
;MTDLDYFDQFDDEGAEESVSKRDSLPDWVSDSNSSLAAYQAIQSLYKEKMQYIRSHSKKSHYTKKSSYHISKSKVARAAGLAKPNAIFHSVDYASKLTKELNDKNALLLASKEKALLSRSSSRKNMSRKELETELRARDRYKEISELKVDEIVDLTLKRLPLAVKRQLHLA
;
A
#
# COMPACT_ATOMS: atom_id res chain seq x y z
N MET A 1 -26.16 42.31 -1.23
CA MET A 1 -24.72 42.32 -1.53
C MET A 1 -24.28 40.88 -1.38
N THR A 2 -23.92 40.25 -2.49
CA THR A 2 -23.74 38.80 -2.64
C THR A 2 -22.37 38.35 -2.15
N ASP A 3 -22.36 37.41 -1.21
CA ASP A 3 -21.17 36.68 -0.75
C ASP A 3 -20.65 35.73 -1.86
N LEU A 4 -20.03 36.31 -2.89
CA LEU A 4 -19.36 35.58 -3.97
C LEU A 4 -17.83 35.49 -3.79
N ASP A 5 -17.25 36.24 -2.85
CA ASP A 5 -15.79 36.35 -2.72
C ASP A 5 -15.11 35.25 -1.88
N TYR A 6 -15.86 34.33 -1.24
CA TYR A 6 -15.26 33.28 -0.41
C TYR A 6 -14.65 32.13 -1.22
N PHE A 7 -15.14 31.88 -2.44
CA PHE A 7 -14.63 30.80 -3.30
C PHE A 7 -13.47 31.24 -4.19
N ASP A 8 -13.35 32.52 -4.54
CA ASP A 8 -12.24 33.06 -5.34
C ASP A 8 -10.90 33.06 -4.58
N GLN A 9 -10.92 32.91 -3.26
CA GLN A 9 -9.69 32.82 -2.46
C GLN A 9 -8.99 31.44 -2.55
N PHE A 10 -9.63 30.46 -3.18
CA PHE A 10 -9.04 29.14 -3.44
C PHE A 10 -8.64 28.90 -4.90
N ASP A 11 -9.06 29.78 -5.82
CA ASP A 11 -8.68 29.75 -7.24
C ASP A 11 -7.46 30.66 -7.48
N ASP A 12 -6.44 30.50 -6.63
CA ASP A 12 -5.11 31.02 -6.87
C ASP A 12 -4.52 30.24 -8.05
N GLU A 13 -4.67 30.86 -9.22
CA GLU A 13 -3.77 30.82 -10.36
C GLU A 13 -3.00 29.51 -10.52
N GLY A 14 -3.50 28.68 -11.44
CA GLY A 14 -2.82 28.45 -12.71
C GLY A 14 -1.30 28.58 -12.74
N ALA A 15 -0.58 28.03 -11.78
CA ALA A 15 0.82 27.70 -11.93
C ALA A 15 0.88 26.48 -12.87
N GLU A 16 0.78 26.77 -14.16
CA GLU A 16 1.52 26.05 -15.17
C GLU A 16 3.01 26.08 -14.80
N GLU A 17 3.37 25.31 -13.79
CA GLU A 17 4.74 24.94 -13.54
C GLU A 17 5.07 23.89 -14.61
N SER A 18 5.30 24.41 -15.81
CA SER A 18 6.23 23.88 -16.79
C SER A 18 7.65 23.87 -16.19
N VAL A 19 7.81 23.26 -15.00
CA VAL A 19 9.11 22.84 -14.50
C VAL A 19 9.64 21.94 -15.58
N SER A 20 10.68 22.41 -16.27
CA SER A 20 11.42 21.72 -17.31
C SER A 20 11.48 20.23 -17.00
N LYS A 21 10.56 19.47 -17.60
CA LYS A 21 10.39 18.03 -17.39
C LYS A 21 11.61 17.23 -17.87
N ARG A 22 12.67 17.90 -18.32
CA ARG A 22 13.86 17.35 -18.94
C ARG A 22 14.88 16.84 -17.90
N ASP A 23 14.82 17.31 -16.65
CA ASP A 23 15.91 17.07 -15.70
C ASP A 23 15.83 15.73 -14.95
N SER A 24 14.82 14.88 -15.23
CA SER A 24 14.70 13.56 -14.59
C SER A 24 14.42 12.41 -15.55
N LEU A 25 14.68 12.58 -16.84
CA LEU A 25 14.54 11.46 -17.78
C LEU A 25 15.78 10.59 -17.70
N PRO A 26 15.62 9.26 -17.69
CA PRO A 26 16.75 8.36 -17.82
C PRO A 26 17.52 8.60 -19.14
N ASP A 27 18.84 8.43 -19.13
CA ASP A 27 19.73 8.69 -20.29
C ASP A 27 19.37 7.94 -21.58
N TRP A 28 18.56 6.89 -21.47
CA TRP A 28 18.11 6.10 -22.62
C TRP A 28 16.80 6.58 -23.24
N VAL A 29 16.14 7.55 -22.61
CA VAL A 29 14.89 8.13 -23.08
C VAL A 29 15.22 9.37 -23.90
N SER A 30 14.83 9.35 -25.17
CA SER A 30 14.98 10.46 -26.10
C SER A 30 13.63 10.79 -26.74
N ASP A 31 13.39 12.08 -26.97
CA ASP A 31 12.23 12.58 -27.71
C ASP A 31 12.32 12.26 -29.22
N SER A 32 13.54 12.04 -29.74
CA SER A 32 13.75 11.72 -31.15
C SER A 32 13.27 10.33 -31.57
N ASN A 33 12.96 9.45 -30.61
CA ASN A 33 12.52 8.09 -30.88
C ASN A 33 11.32 7.71 -30.00
N SER A 34 10.76 6.52 -30.24
CA SER A 34 9.57 6.07 -29.49
C SER A 34 9.84 5.69 -28.02
N SER A 35 11.06 5.88 -27.50
CA SER A 35 11.39 5.59 -26.10
C SER A 35 10.68 6.53 -25.13
N LEU A 36 10.52 7.82 -25.47
CA LEU A 36 9.81 8.78 -24.64
C LEU A 36 8.34 8.39 -24.48
N ALA A 37 7.68 8.12 -25.59
CA ALA A 37 6.28 7.66 -25.60
C ALA A 37 6.11 6.37 -24.80
N ALA A 38 7.03 5.40 -24.96
CA ALA A 38 6.99 4.15 -24.21
C ALA A 38 7.23 4.35 -22.70
N TYR A 39 8.18 5.20 -22.31
CA TYR A 39 8.45 5.51 -20.91
C TYR A 39 7.27 6.21 -20.25
N GLN A 40 6.71 7.24 -20.89
CA GLN A 40 5.53 7.94 -20.40
C GLN A 40 4.32 7.02 -20.28
N ALA A 41 4.12 6.11 -21.25
CA ALA A 41 3.08 5.09 -21.20
C ALA A 41 3.25 4.15 -20.00
N ILE A 42 4.49 3.74 -19.66
CA ILE A 42 4.73 2.93 -18.46
C ILE A 42 4.37 3.72 -17.20
N GLN A 43 4.81 4.97 -17.08
CA GLN A 43 4.53 5.78 -15.88
C GLN A 43 3.03 6.06 -15.71
N SER A 44 2.31 6.36 -16.78
CA SER A 44 0.86 6.59 -16.73
C SER A 44 0.09 5.33 -16.33
N LEU A 45 0.41 4.19 -16.95
CA LEU A 45 -0.18 2.90 -16.62
C LEU A 45 0.16 2.48 -15.19
N TYR A 46 1.37 2.75 -14.72
CA TYR A 46 1.76 2.50 -13.34
C TYR A 46 0.92 3.30 -12.35
N LYS A 47 0.70 4.60 -12.61
CA LYS A 47 -0.17 5.45 -11.79
C LYS A 47 -1.60 4.93 -11.76
N GLU A 48 -2.19 4.60 -12.92
CA GLU A 48 -3.53 4.02 -13.04
C GLU A 48 -3.66 2.75 -12.17
N LYS A 49 -2.69 1.83 -12.29
CA LYS A 49 -2.69 0.56 -11.58
C LYS A 49 -2.47 0.72 -10.07
N MET A 50 -1.58 1.63 -9.66
CA MET A 50 -1.39 1.95 -8.25
C MET A 50 -2.66 2.55 -7.63
N GLN A 51 -3.34 3.45 -8.35
CA GLN A 51 -4.60 4.02 -7.88
C GLN A 51 -5.68 2.94 -7.75
N TYR A 52 -5.80 2.05 -8.74
CA TYR A 52 -6.68 0.89 -8.65
C TYR A 52 -6.36 0.02 -7.43
N ILE A 53 -5.08 -0.23 -7.16
CA ILE A 53 -4.66 -1.04 -6.01
C ILE A 53 -5.04 -0.39 -4.68
N ARG A 54 -4.87 0.93 -4.58
CA ARG A 54 -5.23 1.70 -3.38
C ARG A 54 -6.72 1.68 -3.09
N SER A 55 -7.56 1.74 -4.12
CA SER A 55 -9.02 1.72 -3.96
C SER A 55 -9.63 0.32 -3.82
N HIS A 56 -8.93 -0.72 -4.28
CA HIS A 56 -9.45 -2.09 -4.29
C HIS A 56 -8.64 -3.00 -3.36
N SER A 57 -9.27 -3.57 -2.34
CA SER A 57 -8.57 -4.45 -1.38
C SER A 57 -9.06 -5.90 -1.38
N LYS A 58 -10.10 -6.25 -2.15
CA LYS A 58 -10.62 -7.63 -2.20
C LYS A 58 -9.78 -8.51 -3.12
N LYS A 59 -9.57 -9.77 -2.73
CA LYS A 59 -8.99 -10.81 -3.60
C LYS A 59 -9.74 -10.93 -4.94
N SER A 60 -11.07 -10.79 -4.93
CA SER A 60 -11.92 -10.87 -6.14
C SER A 60 -11.59 -9.79 -7.19
N HIS A 61 -11.14 -8.60 -6.78
CA HIS A 61 -10.76 -7.51 -7.69
C HIS A 61 -9.47 -7.79 -8.48
N TYR A 62 -8.67 -8.76 -8.03
CA TYR A 62 -7.37 -9.12 -8.59
C TYR A 62 -7.33 -10.51 -9.22
N THR A 63 -8.50 -11.08 -9.53
CA THR A 63 -8.62 -12.35 -10.25
C THR A 63 -7.92 -12.32 -11.60
N LYS A 64 -8.05 -11.19 -12.32
CA LYS A 64 -7.39 -10.97 -13.60
C LYS A 64 -6.00 -10.34 -13.40
N LYS A 65 -4.99 -10.93 -14.04
CA LYS A 65 -3.61 -10.39 -14.04
C LYS A 65 -3.55 -8.95 -14.57
N SER A 66 -4.35 -8.62 -15.57
CA SER A 66 -4.43 -7.28 -16.17
C SER A 66 -4.91 -6.18 -15.20
N SER A 67 -5.53 -6.53 -14.08
CA SER A 67 -5.96 -5.56 -13.07
C SER A 67 -4.78 -4.88 -12.37
N TYR A 68 -3.67 -5.61 -12.17
CA TYR A 68 -2.51 -5.13 -11.41
C TYR A 68 -1.18 -5.20 -12.18
N HIS A 69 -1.11 -5.93 -13.28
CA HIS A 69 0.11 -6.10 -14.09
C HIS A 69 0.01 -5.34 -15.41
N ILE A 70 1.10 -4.70 -15.81
CA ILE A 70 1.25 -3.98 -17.07
C ILE A 70 1.90 -4.91 -18.10
N SER A 71 1.18 -5.23 -19.17
CA SER A 71 1.71 -6.04 -20.27
C SER A 71 2.45 -5.18 -21.30
N LYS A 72 3.46 -5.75 -21.96
CA LYS A 72 4.17 -5.12 -23.10
C LYS A 72 3.21 -4.63 -24.19
N SER A 73 2.14 -5.37 -24.45
CA SER A 73 1.11 -4.99 -25.42
C SER A 73 0.29 -3.76 -25.00
N LYS A 74 -0.01 -3.59 -23.71
CA LYS A 74 -0.71 -2.40 -23.22
C LYS A 74 0.19 -1.17 -23.34
N VAL A 75 1.48 -1.31 -23.03
CA VAL A 75 2.48 -0.24 -23.21
C VAL A 75 2.59 0.16 -24.68
N ALA A 76 2.73 -0.80 -25.59
CA ALA A 76 2.86 -0.50 -27.02
C ALA A 76 1.64 0.26 -27.57
N ARG A 77 0.43 -0.18 -27.21
CA ARG A 77 -0.81 0.51 -27.61
C ARG A 77 -0.90 1.92 -27.04
N ALA A 78 -0.54 2.10 -25.76
CA ALA A 78 -0.53 3.41 -25.12
C ALA A 78 0.54 4.35 -25.70
N ALA A 79 1.63 3.80 -26.22
CA ALA A 79 2.67 4.53 -26.94
C ALA A 79 2.36 4.76 -28.43
N GLY A 80 1.16 4.38 -28.92
CA GLY A 80 0.75 4.56 -30.31
C GLY A 80 1.30 3.53 -31.30
N LEU A 81 1.91 2.43 -30.83
CA LEU A 81 2.45 1.38 -31.69
C LEU A 81 1.54 0.16 -31.76
N ALA A 82 1.38 -0.38 -32.97
CA ALA A 82 0.57 -1.59 -33.19
C ALA A 82 1.24 -2.87 -32.65
N LYS A 83 2.58 -2.96 -32.70
CA LYS A 83 3.34 -4.17 -32.37
C LYS A 83 4.28 -3.94 -31.17
N PRO A 84 4.18 -4.75 -30.10
CA PRO A 84 5.06 -4.62 -28.93
C PRO A 84 6.54 -4.88 -29.24
N ASN A 85 6.82 -5.80 -30.17
CA ASN A 85 8.20 -6.19 -30.49
C ASN A 85 9.03 -5.02 -31.07
N ALA A 86 8.38 -4.02 -31.65
CA ALA A 86 9.05 -2.85 -32.19
C ALA A 86 9.83 -2.08 -31.11
N ILE A 87 9.28 -1.94 -29.90
CA ILE A 87 9.91 -1.18 -28.80
C ILE A 87 10.61 -2.05 -27.75
N PHE A 88 10.28 -3.35 -27.68
CA PHE A 88 10.81 -4.26 -26.66
C PHE A 88 11.86 -5.24 -27.16
N HIS A 89 12.15 -5.28 -28.46
CA HIS A 89 13.13 -6.22 -29.03
C HIS A 89 14.00 -5.62 -30.14
N SER A 90 13.46 -4.74 -30.99
CA SER A 90 14.15 -4.27 -32.20
C SER A 90 15.10 -3.08 -31.99
N VAL A 91 15.13 -2.48 -30.79
CA VAL A 91 15.74 -1.17 -30.54
C VAL A 91 16.76 -1.24 -29.40
N ASP A 92 17.78 -0.38 -29.43
CA ASP A 92 18.89 -0.41 -28.47
C ASP A 92 18.46 -0.17 -27.01
N TYR A 93 17.42 0.66 -26.82
CA TYR A 93 16.86 0.95 -25.50
C TYR A 93 15.90 -0.13 -24.97
N ALA A 94 15.62 -1.19 -25.75
CA ALA A 94 14.64 -2.23 -25.41
C ALA A 94 14.96 -2.94 -24.09
N SER A 95 16.24 -3.19 -23.82
CA SER A 95 16.71 -3.84 -22.60
C SER A 95 16.38 -2.99 -21.36
N LYS A 96 16.69 -1.70 -21.42
CA LYS A 96 16.44 -0.72 -20.36
C LYS A 96 14.94 -0.50 -20.14
N LEU A 97 14.16 -0.38 -21.23
CA LEU A 97 12.70 -0.28 -21.16
C LEU A 97 12.05 -1.53 -20.54
N THR A 98 12.54 -2.71 -20.88
CA THR A 98 12.06 -3.98 -20.31
C THR A 98 12.35 -4.04 -18.82
N LYS A 99 13.54 -3.60 -18.40
CA LYS A 99 13.92 -3.52 -16.98
C LYS A 99 12.98 -2.59 -16.21
N GLU A 100 12.78 -1.37 -16.70
CA GLU A 100 11.84 -0.41 -16.07
C GLU A 100 10.43 -0.98 -15.95
N LEU A 101 9.91 -1.64 -16.99
CA LEU A 101 8.60 -2.28 -16.95
C LEU A 101 8.53 -3.40 -15.88
N ASN A 102 9.59 -4.20 -15.77
CA ASN A 102 9.66 -5.29 -14.79
C ASN A 102 9.73 -4.73 -13.36
N ASP A 103 10.55 -3.71 -13.13
CA ASP A 103 10.71 -3.07 -11.82
C ASP A 103 9.38 -2.46 -11.35
N LYS A 104 8.67 -1.72 -12.22
CA LYS A 104 7.33 -1.19 -11.92
C LYS A 104 6.31 -2.28 -11.66
N ASN A 105 6.34 -3.37 -12.41
CA ASN A 105 5.47 -4.52 -12.20
C ASN A 105 5.75 -5.23 -10.86
N ALA A 106 7.01 -5.33 -10.44
CA ALA A 106 7.38 -5.87 -9.14
C ALA A 106 6.83 -4.98 -8.00
N LEU A 107 6.94 -3.66 -8.14
CA LEU A 107 6.35 -2.71 -7.18
C LEU A 107 4.82 -2.81 -7.10
N LEU A 108 4.14 -2.99 -8.25
CA LEU A 108 2.69 -3.20 -8.29
C LEU A 108 2.31 -4.52 -7.60
N LEU A 109 3.09 -5.58 -7.79
CA LEU A 109 2.86 -6.87 -7.15
C LEU A 109 3.00 -6.76 -5.62
N ALA A 110 4.09 -6.17 -5.13
CA ALA A 110 4.31 -5.94 -3.70
C ALA A 110 3.19 -5.07 -3.09
N SER A 111 2.77 -4.04 -3.81
CA SER A 111 1.68 -3.15 -3.36
C SER A 111 0.34 -3.88 -3.27
N LYS A 112 0.02 -4.73 -4.25
CA LYS A 112 -1.17 -5.60 -4.23
C LYS A 112 -1.13 -6.54 -3.02
N GLU A 113 0.00 -7.21 -2.79
CA GLU A 113 0.14 -8.14 -1.66
C GLU A 113 -0.04 -7.42 -0.32
N LYS A 114 0.60 -6.25 -0.16
CA LYS A 114 0.42 -5.41 1.02
C LYS A 114 -1.05 -5.01 1.22
N ALA A 115 -1.76 -4.64 0.15
CA ALA A 115 -3.18 -4.27 0.21
C ALA A 115 -4.09 -5.47 0.58
N LEU A 116 -3.74 -6.68 0.16
CA LEU A 116 -4.47 -7.89 0.52
C LEU A 116 -4.22 -8.30 1.99
N LEU A 117 -2.97 -8.18 2.45
CA LEU A 117 -2.58 -8.49 3.82
C LEU A 117 -3.18 -7.52 4.84
N SER A 118 -3.17 -6.21 4.53
CA SER A 118 -3.76 -5.20 5.42
C SER A 118 -5.25 -5.42 5.61
N ARG A 119 -5.95 -5.89 4.57
CA ARG A 119 -7.36 -6.25 4.65
C ARG A 119 -7.60 -7.52 5.46
N SER A 120 -6.84 -8.59 5.23
CA SER A 120 -7.03 -9.85 5.96
C SER A 120 -6.75 -9.71 7.46
N SER A 121 -5.88 -8.79 7.86
CA SER A 121 -5.62 -8.49 9.27
C SER A 121 -6.78 -7.73 9.95
N SER A 122 -7.69 -7.12 9.19
CA SER A 122 -8.83 -6.42 9.79
C SER A 122 -9.87 -7.41 10.28
N ARG A 123 -10.19 -7.36 11.59
CA ARG A 123 -11.23 -8.16 12.27
C ARG A 123 -12.58 -8.18 11.54
N LYS A 124 -12.91 -7.12 10.79
CA LYS A 124 -14.14 -7.02 9.98
C LYS A 124 -14.22 -8.02 8.81
N ASN A 125 -13.09 -8.59 8.39
CA ASN A 125 -13.02 -9.56 7.29
C ASN A 125 -12.74 -10.99 7.75
N MET A 126 -12.59 -11.22 9.05
CA MET A 126 -12.45 -12.56 9.62
C MET A 126 -13.78 -13.29 9.53
N SER A 127 -13.74 -14.60 9.27
CA SER A 127 -14.93 -15.43 9.33
C SER A 127 -15.45 -15.52 10.77
N ARG A 128 -16.72 -15.90 10.94
CA ARG A 128 -17.32 -16.10 12.26
C ARG A 128 -16.49 -17.05 13.13
N LYS A 129 -15.99 -18.15 12.54
CA LYS A 129 -15.16 -19.14 13.25
C LYS A 129 -13.83 -18.55 13.70
N GLU A 130 -13.14 -17.79 12.85
CA GLU A 130 -11.88 -17.14 13.19
C GLU A 130 -12.06 -16.09 14.30
N LEU A 131 -13.16 -15.32 14.24
CA LEU A 131 -13.53 -14.37 15.30
C LEU A 131 -13.80 -15.08 16.64
N GLU A 132 -14.55 -16.18 16.63
CA GLU A 132 -14.81 -16.99 17.83
C GLU A 132 -13.49 -17.53 18.42
N THR A 133 -12.55 -17.97 17.58
CA THR A 133 -11.24 -18.43 18.07
C THR A 133 -10.39 -17.30 18.66
N GLU A 134 -10.38 -16.10 18.04
CA GLU A 134 -9.63 -14.95 18.55
C GLU A 134 -10.21 -14.45 19.88
N LEU A 135 -11.55 -14.41 20.01
CA LEU A 135 -12.22 -14.06 21.26
C LEU A 135 -11.88 -15.05 22.37
N ARG A 136 -12.00 -16.35 22.11
CA ARG A 136 -11.62 -17.39 23.08
C ARG A 136 -10.15 -17.29 23.48
N ALA A 137 -9.26 -16.93 22.56
CA ALA A 137 -7.85 -16.73 22.88
C ALA A 137 -7.67 -15.53 23.83
N ARG A 138 -8.36 -14.41 23.58
CA ARG A 138 -8.34 -13.25 24.47
C ARG A 138 -8.84 -13.58 25.87
N ASP A 139 -9.93 -14.34 25.98
CA ASP A 139 -10.50 -14.70 27.28
C ASP A 139 -9.52 -15.58 28.08
N ARG A 140 -8.87 -16.55 27.43
CA ARG A 140 -7.79 -17.34 28.07
C ARG A 140 -6.62 -16.46 28.51
N TYR A 141 -6.21 -15.48 27.71
CA TYR A 141 -5.14 -14.56 28.12
C TYR A 141 -5.53 -13.73 29.34
N LYS A 142 -6.80 -13.29 29.42
CA LYS A 142 -7.31 -12.58 30.60
C LYS A 142 -7.29 -13.47 31.83
N GLU A 143 -7.82 -14.69 31.73
CA GLU A 143 -7.83 -15.66 32.83
C GLU A 143 -6.41 -15.96 33.34
N ILE A 144 -5.46 -16.22 32.42
CA ILE A 144 -4.04 -16.42 32.79
C ILE A 144 -3.45 -15.16 33.43
N SER A 145 -3.84 -13.96 32.97
CA SER A 145 -3.35 -12.71 33.56
C SER A 145 -3.91 -12.46 34.95
N GLU A 146 -5.18 -12.78 35.19
CA GLU A 146 -5.85 -12.67 36.49
C GLU A 146 -5.21 -13.61 37.51
N LEU A 147 -4.98 -14.88 37.14
CA LEU A 147 -4.27 -15.83 38.00
C LEU A 147 -2.86 -15.35 38.38
N LYS A 148 -2.13 -14.77 37.43
CA LYS A 148 -0.80 -14.19 37.71
C LYS A 148 -0.88 -12.97 38.62
N VAL A 149 -1.92 -12.14 38.50
CA VAL A 149 -2.14 -11.00 39.39
C VAL A 149 -2.37 -11.50 40.81
N ASP A 150 -3.19 -12.53 41.00
CA ASP A 150 -3.45 -13.11 42.32
C ASP A 150 -2.17 -13.69 42.95
N GLU A 151 -1.37 -14.43 42.18
CA GLU A 151 -0.06 -14.93 42.65
C GLU A 151 0.89 -13.81 43.08
N ILE A 152 0.93 -12.70 42.32
CA ILE A 152 1.74 -11.53 42.67
C ILE A 152 1.21 -10.89 43.95
N VAL A 153 -0.10 -10.71 44.08
CA VAL A 153 -0.74 -10.17 45.29
C VAL A 153 -0.38 -11.04 46.49
N ASP A 154 -0.52 -12.36 46.41
CA ASP A 154 -0.14 -13.28 47.49
C ASP A 154 1.33 -13.18 47.89
N LEU A 155 2.24 -13.09 46.91
CA LEU A 155 3.67 -12.92 47.18
C LEU A 155 3.97 -11.57 47.84
N THR A 156 3.30 -10.49 47.41
CA THR A 156 3.44 -9.18 48.03
C THR A 156 2.92 -9.16 49.46
N LEU A 157 1.76 -9.78 49.70
CA LEU A 157 1.21 -9.98 51.05
C LEU A 157 2.16 -10.78 51.93
N LYS A 158 2.81 -11.83 51.42
CA LYS A 158 3.80 -12.60 52.19
C LYS A 158 5.02 -11.76 52.56
N ARG A 159 5.52 -10.92 51.65
CA ARG A 159 6.74 -10.11 51.82
C ARG A 159 6.53 -8.80 52.59
N LEU A 160 5.28 -8.37 52.80
CA LEU A 160 4.97 -7.14 53.54
C LEU A 160 5.44 -7.20 55.01
N PRO A 161 6.13 -6.16 55.53
CA PRO A 161 6.52 -6.09 56.94
C PRO A 161 5.31 -6.10 57.89
N LEU A 162 5.46 -6.70 59.07
CA LEU A 162 4.39 -6.86 60.07
C LEU A 162 3.73 -5.54 60.50
N ALA A 163 4.51 -4.46 60.62
CA ALA A 163 3.99 -3.13 60.96
C ALA A 163 2.96 -2.63 59.93
N VAL A 164 3.24 -2.86 58.64
CA VAL A 164 2.37 -2.46 57.53
C VAL A 164 1.14 -3.37 57.46
N LYS A 165 1.29 -4.68 57.70
CA LYS A 165 0.15 -5.62 57.78
C LYS A 165 -0.86 -5.23 58.86
N ARG A 166 -0.38 -4.82 60.04
CA ARG A 166 -1.21 -4.35 61.15
C ARG A 166 -1.93 -3.03 60.81
N GLN A 167 -1.26 -2.11 60.13
CA GLN A 167 -1.89 -0.86 59.64
C GLN A 167 -2.99 -1.13 58.59
N LEU A 168 -2.83 -2.18 57.79
CA LEU A 168 -3.80 -2.59 56.77
C LEU A 168 -4.88 -3.55 57.30
N HIS A 169 -4.88 -3.89 58.60
CA HIS A 169 -5.81 -4.85 59.23
C HIS A 169 -5.80 -6.24 58.56
N LEU A 170 -4.66 -6.66 58.02
CA LEU A 170 -4.48 -7.94 57.32
C LEU A 170 -3.92 -9.05 58.24
N ALA A 171 -3.52 -8.71 59.48
CA ALA A 171 -2.98 -9.61 60.50
C ALA A 171 -3.15 -9.02 61.91
#